data_AF-A0A0B1R0K3-F1
#
_entry.id   AF-A0A0B1R0K3-F1
#
_cell.length_a   1.000
_cell.length_b   1.000
_cell.length_c   1.000
_cell.angle_alpha   90.00
_cell.angle_beta   90.00
_cell.angle_gamma   90.00
#
_symmetry.space_group_name_H-M   'P 1'
#
loop_
_entity.id
_entity.type
_entity.pdbx_description
1 polymer ?
#
loop_
_entity_poly.entity_id
_entity_poly.type
_entity_poly.pdbx_seq_one_letter_code
_entity_poly.pdbx_strand_id
1 'polypeptide(L)'
;MPITLPETSFSQVLNPEDTNRADTRAFLDGDAKHFKLPGLVTPFGYTLWQNAAERQFRLVTQEPGPETVYAVRLEETEDFTSPERACIQVMVWRTRQPQHEGAVHGLARRFFCHFLHRWSIIITDSAQT
;
A
#
# COMPACT_ATOMS: atom_id res chain seq x y z
N MET A 1 -14.67 24.59 1.75
CA MET A 1 -14.79 23.32 0.98
C MET A 1 -13.56 22.49 1.30
N PRO A 2 -13.66 21.21 1.67
CA PRO A 2 -12.48 20.36 1.81
C PRO A 2 -11.81 20.21 0.45
N ILE A 3 -10.48 20.26 0.40
CA ILE A 3 -9.72 20.00 -0.83
C ILE A 3 -9.78 18.48 -1.06
N THR A 4 -10.52 18.05 -2.09
CA THR A 4 -10.48 16.67 -2.57
C THR A 4 -9.25 16.50 -3.45
N LEU A 5 -8.24 15.83 -2.92
CA LEU A 5 -7.08 15.39 -3.71
C LEU A 5 -7.59 14.48 -4.85
N PRO A 6 -7.15 14.69 -6.11
CA PRO A 6 -7.53 13.80 -7.21
C PRO A 6 -7.09 12.37 -6.88
N GLU A 7 -7.96 11.38 -7.15
CA GLU A 7 -7.60 9.98 -6.92
C GLU A 7 -6.39 9.62 -7.79
N THR A 8 -5.31 9.19 -7.16
CA THR A 8 -4.16 8.60 -7.87
C THR A 8 -4.63 7.40 -8.70
N SER A 9 -4.02 7.14 -9.86
CA SER A 9 -4.32 5.98 -10.72
C SER A 9 -4.35 4.66 -9.94
N PHE A 10 -3.52 4.56 -8.89
CA PHE A 10 -3.48 3.48 -7.92
C PHE A 10 -4.81 3.21 -7.18
N SER A 11 -5.51 4.26 -6.75
CA SER A 11 -6.80 4.15 -6.07
C SER A 11 -7.93 3.80 -7.05
N GLN A 12 -7.85 4.34 -8.27
CA GLN A 12 -8.86 4.11 -9.32
C GLN A 12 -8.93 2.64 -9.75
N VAL A 13 -7.79 1.94 -9.78
CA VAL A 13 -7.70 0.52 -10.12
C VAL A 13 -8.28 -0.36 -9.00
N LEU A 14 -8.01 -0.02 -7.74
CA LEU A 14 -8.37 -0.88 -6.61
C LEU A 14 -9.79 -0.64 -6.06
N ASN A 15 -10.43 0.48 -6.41
CA ASN A 15 -11.77 0.84 -5.94
C ASN A 15 -12.89 -0.08 -6.48
N PRO A 16 -12.99 -0.38 -7.80
CA PRO A 16 -14.00 -1.29 -8.32
C PRO A 16 -13.67 -2.74 -7.97
N GLU A 17 -14.63 -3.50 -7.46
CA GLU A 17 -14.40 -4.89 -6.98
C GLU A 17 -13.86 -5.81 -8.09
N ASP A 18 -14.46 -5.77 -9.29
CA ASP A 18 -14.03 -6.58 -10.43
C ASP A 18 -12.59 -6.26 -10.85
N THR A 19 -12.26 -4.96 -10.94
CA THR A 19 -10.92 -4.49 -11.28
C THR A 19 -9.92 -4.86 -10.18
N ASN A 20 -10.32 -4.76 -8.91
CA ASN A 20 -9.47 -5.13 -7.78
C ASN A 20 -9.11 -6.62 -7.82
N ARG A 21 -10.09 -7.51 -8.03
CA ARG A 21 -9.84 -8.96 -8.12
C ARG A 21 -8.94 -9.30 -9.32
N ALA A 22 -9.17 -8.66 -10.47
CA ALA A 22 -8.34 -8.86 -11.66
C ALA A 22 -6.89 -8.36 -11.44
N ASP A 23 -6.72 -7.14 -10.92
CA ASP A 23 -5.42 -6.54 -10.61
C ASP A 23 -4.68 -7.31 -9.51
N THR A 24 -5.40 -7.81 -8.51
CA THR A 24 -4.84 -8.65 -7.45
C THR A 24 -4.27 -9.95 -8.00
N ARG A 25 -4.98 -10.61 -8.92
CA ARG A 25 -4.45 -11.82 -9.59
C ARG A 25 -3.20 -11.49 -10.40
N ALA A 26 -3.24 -10.44 -11.23
CA ALA A 26 -2.07 -10.02 -12.00
C ALA A 26 -0.85 -9.71 -11.11
N PHE A 27 -1.08 -9.05 -9.97
CA PHE A 27 -0.03 -8.78 -8.98
C PHE A 27 0.55 -10.07 -8.39
N LEU A 28 -0.30 -11.03 -8.00
CA LEU A 28 0.13 -12.31 -7.43
C LEU A 28 0.83 -13.23 -8.45
N ASP A 29 0.38 -13.21 -9.71
CA ASP A 29 0.96 -13.99 -10.81
C ASP A 29 2.32 -13.43 -11.28
N GLY A 30 2.62 -12.18 -10.93
CA GLY A 30 3.94 -11.56 -11.14
C GLY A 30 4.98 -11.98 -10.10
N ASP A 31 5.97 -11.12 -9.87
CA ASP A 31 7.07 -11.37 -8.92
C ASP A 31 6.71 -11.06 -7.45
N ALA A 32 5.44 -11.20 -7.08
CA ALA A 32 5.00 -10.99 -5.71
C ALA A 32 5.53 -12.09 -4.78
N LYS A 33 6.08 -11.68 -3.64
CA LYS A 33 6.61 -12.58 -2.61
C LYS A 33 5.91 -12.35 -1.29
N HIS A 34 5.77 -13.42 -0.50
CA HIS A 34 5.27 -13.30 0.86
C HIS A 34 6.11 -12.31 1.66
N PHE A 35 5.43 -11.38 2.34
CA PHE A 35 6.03 -10.36 3.17
C PHE A 35 5.53 -10.45 4.60
N LYS A 36 6.44 -10.31 5.56
CA LYS A 36 6.09 -10.21 6.98
C LYS A 36 6.42 -8.80 7.47
N LEU A 37 5.38 -8.05 7.79
CA LEU A 37 5.54 -6.74 8.42
C LEU A 37 5.92 -6.92 9.90
N PRO A 38 7.08 -6.44 10.37
CA PRO A 38 7.48 -6.60 11.76
C PRO A 38 6.43 -6.06 12.74
N GLY A 39 6.14 -6.85 13.78
CA GLY A 39 5.16 -6.51 14.81
C GLY A 39 3.69 -6.68 14.39
N LEU A 40 3.39 -6.99 13.13
CA LEU A 40 2.03 -7.35 12.69
C LEU A 40 1.81 -8.86 12.77
N VAL A 41 0.73 -9.25 13.44
CA VAL A 41 0.15 -10.59 13.28
C VAL A 41 -0.90 -10.48 12.17
N THR A 42 -0.64 -11.11 11.03
CA THR A 42 -1.59 -11.10 9.92
C THR A 42 -2.85 -11.87 10.32
N PRO A 43 -4.05 -11.26 10.19
CA PRO A 43 -5.30 -11.94 10.51
C PRO A 43 -5.51 -13.21 9.66
N PHE A 44 -6.20 -14.20 10.22
CA PHE A 44 -6.56 -15.42 9.49
C PHE A 44 -7.38 -15.07 8.23
N GLY A 45 -7.11 -15.77 7.13
CA GLY A 45 -7.74 -15.51 5.83
C GLY A 45 -7.09 -14.38 5.03
N TYR A 46 -5.99 -13.80 5.51
CA TYR A 46 -5.26 -12.75 4.81
C TYR A 46 -3.77 -13.07 4.70
N THR A 47 -3.10 -12.48 3.72
CA THR A 47 -1.65 -12.59 3.55
C THR A 47 -1.07 -11.29 3.04
N LEU A 48 0.07 -10.91 3.61
CA LEU A 48 0.85 -9.79 3.09
C LEU A 48 1.80 -10.28 1.99
N TRP A 49 1.79 -9.53 0.90
CA TRP A 49 2.63 -9.73 -0.26
C TRP A 49 3.41 -8.46 -0.56
N GLN A 50 4.58 -8.61 -1.16
CA GLN A 50 5.42 -7.52 -1.63
C GLN A 50 5.89 -7.81 -3.05
N ASN A 51 5.81 -6.81 -3.91
CA ASN A 51 6.58 -6.74 -5.14
C ASN A 51 7.73 -5.75 -4.92
N ALA A 52 8.97 -6.23 -4.97
CA ALA A 52 10.14 -5.39 -4.72
C ALA A 52 10.46 -4.46 -5.90
N ALA A 53 10.18 -4.89 -7.14
CA ALA A 53 10.44 -4.10 -8.33
C ALA A 53 9.51 -2.87 -8.39
N GLU A 54 8.24 -3.07 -8.06
CA GLU A 54 7.22 -2.01 -8.02
C GLU A 54 7.15 -1.30 -6.66
N ARG A 55 7.96 -1.74 -5.69
CA ARG A 55 7.97 -1.24 -4.30
C ARG A 55 6.57 -1.18 -3.69
N GLN A 56 5.79 -2.20 -3.98
CA GLN A 56 4.40 -2.30 -3.57
C GLN A 56 4.22 -3.39 -2.53
N PHE A 57 3.37 -3.13 -1.54
CA PHE A 57 2.95 -4.06 -0.51
C PHE A 57 1.43 -4.17 -0.54
N ARG A 58 0.89 -5.39 -0.45
CA ARG A 58 -0.55 -5.63 -0.47
C ARG A 58 -0.96 -6.62 0.60
N LEU A 59 -2.03 -6.32 1.32
CA LEU A 59 -2.77 -7.31 2.11
C LEU A 59 -3.88 -7.87 1.23
N VAL A 60 -3.86 -9.19 1.05
CA VAL A 60 -4.72 -9.89 0.11
C VAL A 60 -5.51 -10.98 0.84
N THR A 61 -6.78 -11.16 0.48
CA THR A 61 -7.62 -12.26 0.99
C THR A 61 -7.17 -13.61 0.43
N GLN A 62 -7.37 -14.69 1.19
CA GLN A 62 -7.01 -16.06 0.79
C GLN A 62 -8.18 -16.85 0.18
N GLU A 63 -9.33 -16.22 -0.03
CA GLU A 63 -10.53 -16.86 -0.57
C GLU A 63 -10.42 -17.12 -2.09
N PRO A 64 -11.22 -18.06 -2.64
CA PRO A 64 -11.34 -18.24 -4.08
C PRO A 64 -11.77 -16.93 -4.76
N GLY A 65 -10.83 -16.28 -5.44
CA GLY A 65 -10.99 -14.94 -6.00
C GLY A 65 -10.37 -13.86 -5.09
N PRO A 66 -9.04 -13.91 -4.90
CA PRO A 66 -8.33 -13.02 -3.98
C PRO A 66 -8.54 -11.56 -4.37
N GLU A 67 -8.67 -10.71 -3.36
CA GLU A 67 -8.78 -9.27 -3.52
C GLU A 67 -7.79 -8.56 -2.60
N THR A 68 -7.32 -7.40 -3.05
CA THR A 68 -6.47 -6.51 -2.27
C THR A 68 -7.37 -5.69 -1.36
N VAL A 69 -7.18 -5.81 -0.04
CA VAL A 69 -7.95 -5.04 0.95
C VAL A 69 -7.16 -3.85 1.49
N TYR A 70 -5.84 -3.87 1.35
CA TYR A 70 -4.95 -2.78 1.72
C TYR A 70 -3.72 -2.79 0.82
N ALA A 71 -3.31 -1.63 0.31
CA ALA A 71 -2.14 -1.51 -0.55
C ALA A 71 -1.30 -0.30 -0.17
N VAL A 72 0.02 -0.46 -0.26
CA VAL A 72 0.99 0.61 -0.08
C VAL A 72 1.96 0.57 -1.26
N ARG A 73 2.23 1.71 -1.86
CA ARG A 73 3.25 1.86 -2.88
C ARG A 73 4.23 2.96 -2.47
N LEU A 74 5.51 2.67 -2.62
CA LEU A 74 6.59 3.63 -2.35
C LEU A 74 7.11 4.17 -3.68
N GLU A 75 7.15 5.48 -3.81
CA GLU A 75 7.77 6.16 -4.94
C GLU A 75 8.96 6.97 -4.44
N GLU A 76 10.09 6.86 -5.11
CA GLU A 76 11.23 7.74 -4.82
C GLU A 76 10.96 9.09 -5.47
N THR A 77 11.18 10.14 -4.70
CA THR A 77 11.19 11.51 -5.20
C THR A 77 12.63 12.01 -5.17
N GLU A 78 13.06 12.66 -6.25
CA GLU A 78 14.32 13.40 -6.25
C GLU A 78 14.14 14.66 -5.41
N ASP A 79 14.56 14.59 -4.14
CA ASP A 79 14.72 15.77 -3.29
C ASP A 79 16.22 15.99 -3.05
N PHE A 80 16.75 17.06 -3.66
CA PHE A 80 18.19 17.40 -3.67
C PHE A 80 18.75 17.74 -2.29
N THR A 81 17.94 17.74 -1.23
CA THR A 81 18.32 18.19 0.11
C THR A 81 18.93 17.11 1.02
N SER A 82 18.80 15.81 0.71
CA SER A 82 19.38 14.73 1.53
C SER A 82 20.38 13.86 0.75
N PRO A 83 21.68 13.96 1.04
CA PRO A 83 22.70 13.16 0.34
C PRO A 83 22.78 11.70 0.80
N GLU A 84 22.11 11.32 1.89
CA GLU A 84 22.30 10.00 2.53
C GLU A 84 21.08 9.07 2.46
N ARG A 85 19.86 9.58 2.20
CA ARG A 85 18.63 8.78 2.20
C ARG A 85 17.63 9.29 1.16
N ALA A 86 17.10 8.38 0.34
CA ALA A 86 16.09 8.71 -0.66
C ALA A 86 14.80 9.24 0.00
N CYS A 87 14.25 10.33 -0.55
CA CYS A 87 12.92 10.81 -0.21
C CYS A 87 11.88 9.86 -0.81
N ILE A 88 10.94 9.39 0.03
CA ILE A 88 9.92 8.42 -0.38
C ILE A 88 8.52 9.01 -0.20
N GLN A 89 7.78 9.13 -1.31
CA GLN A 89 6.34 9.34 -1.28
C GLN A 89 5.64 8.00 -0.99
N VAL A 90 4.77 8.00 0.02
CA VAL A 90 4.02 6.80 0.45
C VAL A 90 2.57 6.95 0.01
N MET A 91 2.16 6.16 -0.99
CA MET A 91 0.78 6.05 -1.41
C MET A 91 0.09 4.92 -0.66
N VAL A 92 -1.09 5.20 -0.10
CA VAL A 92 -1.86 4.22 0.67
C VAL A 92 -3.27 4.12 0.11
N TRP A 93 -3.72 2.91 -0.12
CA TRP A 93 -5.10 2.59 -0.44
C TRP A 93 -5.65 1.55 0.53
N ARG A 94 -6.92 1.69 0.90
CA ARG A 94 -7.66 0.75 1.75
C ARG A 94 -9.05 0.52 1.19
N THR A 95 -9.54 -0.71 1.29
CA THR A 95 -10.94 -1.01 1.00
C THR A 95 -11.88 -0.25 1.96
N ARG A 96 -13.06 0.12 1.46
CA ARG A 96 -14.16 0.70 2.24
C ARG A 96 -15.17 -0.37 2.69
N GLN A 97 -14.99 -1.62 2.28
CA GLN A 97 -15.88 -2.71 2.63
C GLN A 97 -15.76 -3.05 4.14
N PRO A 98 -16.86 -2.98 4.91
CA PRO A 98 -16.82 -3.11 6.38
C PRO A 98 -16.26 -4.45 6.88
N GLN A 99 -16.45 -5.55 6.14
CA GLN A 99 -15.99 -6.87 6.60
C GLN A 99 -14.46 -6.97 6.75
N HIS A 100 -13.70 -6.09 6.11
CA HIS A 100 -12.24 -6.08 6.19
C HIS A 100 -11.70 -5.05 7.20
N GLU A 101 -12.57 -4.26 7.85
CA GLU A 101 -12.14 -3.15 8.72
C GLU A 101 -11.20 -3.64 9.83
N GLY A 102 -11.53 -4.77 10.47
CA GLY A 102 -10.70 -5.37 11.51
C GLY A 102 -9.32 -5.81 11.00
N ALA A 103 -9.22 -6.23 9.73
CA ALA A 103 -7.97 -6.69 9.14
C ALA A 103 -7.06 -5.54 8.72
N VAL A 104 -7.63 -4.41 8.30
CA VAL A 104 -6.87 -3.23 7.84
C VAL A 104 -6.57 -2.22 8.95
N HIS A 105 -7.21 -2.37 10.11
CA HIS A 105 -7.06 -1.45 11.23
C HIS A 105 -5.59 -1.32 11.68
N GLY A 106 -5.11 -0.08 11.76
CA GLY A 106 -3.75 0.23 12.23
C GLY A 106 -2.62 -0.16 11.28
N LEU A 107 -2.90 -0.69 10.08
CA LEU A 107 -1.86 -1.05 9.10
C LEU A 107 -1.03 0.15 8.67
N ALA A 108 -1.67 1.30 8.43
CA ALA A 108 -0.97 2.53 8.04
C ALA A 108 0.15 2.87 9.02
N ARG A 109 -0.18 2.95 10.32
CA ARG A 109 0.80 3.21 11.38
C ARG A 109 1.95 2.20 11.35
N ARG A 110 1.65 0.91 11.21
CA ARG A 110 2.67 -0.16 11.23
C ARG A 110 3.60 -0.09 10.03
N PHE A 111 3.07 0.17 8.83
CA PHE A 111 3.88 0.38 7.63
C PHE A 111 4.75 1.63 7.75
N PHE A 112 4.19 2.76 8.18
CA PHE A 112 4.98 3.97 8.43
C PHE A 112 6.11 3.72 9.43
N CYS A 113 5.84 3.08 10.56
CA CYS A 113 6.89 2.70 11.51
C CYS A 113 7.95 1.81 10.86
N HIS A 114 7.57 0.81 10.06
CA HIS A 114 8.51 -0.06 9.35
C HIS A 114 9.40 0.73 8.39
N PHE A 115 8.83 1.67 7.64
CA PHE A 115 9.56 2.47 6.67
C PHE A 115 10.54 3.45 7.32
N LEU A 116 10.19 4.04 8.47
CA LEU A 116 11.09 4.95 9.21
C LEU A 116 12.38 4.28 9.70
N HIS A 117 12.42 2.95 9.79
CA HIS A 117 13.68 2.23 10.09
C HIS A 117 14.66 2.22 8.91
N ARG A 118 14.19 2.48 7.69
CA ARG A 118 14.96 2.28 6.46
C ARG A 118 15.10 3.53 5.58
N TRP A 119 14.13 4.44 5.64
CA TRP A 119 14.10 5.64 4.81
C TRP A 119 13.81 6.91 5.64
N SER A 120 14.25 8.05 5.12
CA SER A 120 13.76 9.35 5.55
C SER A 120 12.48 9.65 4.78
N ILE A 121 11.34 9.66 5.46
CA ILE A 121 10.04 9.92 4.84
C ILE A 121 9.76 11.41 4.98
N ILE A 122 9.66 12.12 3.85
CA ILE A 122 9.16 13.49 3.83
C ILE A 122 7.68 13.41 3.50
N ILE A 123 6.84 13.93 4.39
CA ILE A 123 5.41 14.07 4.13
C ILE A 123 5.22 15.48 3.58
N THR A 124 5.20 15.61 2.25
CA THR A 124 4.92 16.88 1.57
C THR A 124 3.45 16.96 1.19
N ASP A 125 2.84 18.13 1.38
CA ASP A 125 1.54 18.48 0.80
C ASP A 125 1.75 18.97 -0.65
N SER A 126 2.51 18.23 -1.45
CA SER A 126 2.87 18.62 -2.82
C SER A 126 1.70 18.49 -3.81
N ALA A 127 0.50 18.16 -3.32
CA ALA A 127 -0.74 18.35 -4.08
C ALA A 127 -1.30 19.78 -3.95
N GLN A 128 -0.66 20.68 -3.21
CA GLN A 128 -0.80 22.13 -3.40
C GLN A 128 0.18 22.65 -4.45
N THR A 129 -0.07 22.40 -5.73
CA THR A 129 0.19 23.40 -6.79
C THR A 129 -0.67 23.12 -8.02
#